data_AF-A0A7X7DK66-F1
#
_entry.id   AF-A0A7X7DK66-F1
#
_cell.length_a   1.000
_cell.length_b   1.000
_cell.length_c   1.000
_cell.angle_alpha   90.00
_cell.angle_beta   90.00
_cell.angle_gamma   90.00
#
_symmetry.space_group_name_H-M   'P 1'
#
loop_
_entity.id
_entity.type
_entity.pdbx_description
1 polymer ?
#
loop_
_entity_poly.entity_id
_entity_poly.type
_entity_poly.pdbx_seq_one_letter_code
_entity_poly.pdbx_strand_id
1 'polypeptide(L)'
;MANSYAKTNINSTTVQITINKKTVAFTVWDNFLKVNSILKIKAQRSAEDKWGVKPMDWYIYRSKDMEAYSQVYEFIYNSAQIHKISPEFLHAVVMGEGLHLFLEDLRSNKTPYDSMSIIDAYAFLGADEIGDNIDSLIKNGYISTNHKSNIVPKKVLNELNEIKTSAYIQGFETGIEVVAAELHQRCDWIKKYISDNKITVDLMDSDTIDYLTYATYNSMSVGVEAAKNITHYMRKFQGTERTDQRNVRFNTLKRLATSDWYKIAKVYNV
;
A
#
# COMPACT_ATOMS: atom_id res chain seq x y z
N MET A 1 23.89 14.87 38.34
CA MET A 1 23.32 13.96 37.32
C MET A 1 21.82 14.17 37.29
N ALA A 2 21.31 14.89 36.29
CA ALA A 2 19.88 15.10 36.11
C ALA A 2 19.57 14.86 34.63
N ASN A 3 19.02 13.68 34.32
CA ASN A 3 18.43 13.42 33.01
C ASN A 3 17.08 14.13 32.97
N SER A 4 17.06 15.36 32.45
CA SER A 4 15.81 16.02 32.07
C SER A 4 15.35 15.44 30.74
N TYR A 5 14.47 14.44 30.77
CA TYR A 5 13.73 14.05 29.59
C TYR A 5 12.74 15.16 29.25
N ALA A 6 12.97 15.80 28.10
CA ALA A 6 12.13 16.86 27.56
C ALA A 6 10.69 16.34 27.39
N LYS A 7 9.73 17.08 27.96
CA LYS A 7 8.30 16.94 27.66
C LYS A 7 8.08 17.29 26.19
N THR A 8 7.98 16.30 25.32
CA THR A 8 7.46 16.49 23.97
C THR A 8 5.94 16.59 24.02
N ASN A 9 5.42 17.82 23.95
CA ASN A 9 4.04 18.06 23.54
C ASN A 9 3.94 17.74 22.04
N ILE A 10 3.47 16.54 21.72
CA ILE A 10 3.16 16.13 20.37
C ILE A 10 1.75 16.62 20.07
N ASN A 11 1.62 17.62 19.21
CA ASN A 11 0.31 18.02 18.68
C ASN A 11 -0.21 16.88 17.77
N SER A 12 -1.12 16.07 18.30
CA SER A 12 -1.85 15.00 17.61
C SER A 12 -3.15 15.53 17.00
N THR A 13 -3.33 15.32 15.70
CA THR A 13 -4.61 15.39 14.97
C THR A 13 -5.48 14.17 15.26
N THR A 14 -6.46 14.24 16.15
CA THR A 14 -7.45 13.16 16.26
C THR A 14 -8.38 13.22 15.04
N VAL A 15 -8.20 12.29 14.11
CA VAL A 15 -9.18 12.02 13.06
C VAL A 15 -10.22 11.09 13.65
N GLN A 16 -11.48 11.54 13.65
CA GLN A 16 -12.59 10.71 14.05
C GLN A 16 -13.14 9.99 12.82
N ILE A 17 -12.94 8.68 12.78
CA ILE A 17 -13.43 7.81 11.73
C ILE A 17 -14.62 7.03 12.31
N THR A 18 -15.76 7.00 11.62
CA THR A 18 -16.94 6.25 12.10
C THR A 18 -17.09 4.94 11.34
N ILE A 19 -16.85 3.82 12.02
CA ILE A 19 -16.96 2.46 11.49
C ILE A 19 -18.13 1.77 12.18
N ASN A 20 -19.13 1.27 11.42
CA ASN A 20 -20.26 0.51 11.99
C ASN A 20 -20.95 1.22 13.19
N LYS A 21 -21.15 2.54 13.10
CA LYS A 21 -21.70 3.40 14.17
C LYS A 21 -20.81 3.53 15.42
N LYS A 22 -19.54 3.13 15.35
CA LYS A 22 -18.51 3.39 16.37
C LYS A 22 -17.50 4.39 15.82
N THR A 23 -17.36 5.52 16.49
CA THR A 23 -16.30 6.48 16.17
C THR A 23 -15.00 6.03 16.82
N VAL A 24 -14.02 5.69 16.00
CA VAL A 24 -12.65 5.42 16.41
C VAL A 24 -11.82 6.67 16.14
N ALA A 25 -11.15 7.14 17.18
CA ALA A 25 -10.26 8.28 17.14
C ALA A 25 -8.86 7.78 16.75
N PHE A 26 -8.43 8.04 15.52
CA PHE A 26 -7.06 7.79 15.10
C PHE A 26 -6.23 9.04 15.32
N THR A 27 -5.07 8.90 15.93
CA THR A 27 -4.08 9.96 15.88
C THR A 27 -3.35 9.86 14.55
N VAL A 28 -3.83 10.59 13.55
CA VAL A 28 -3.06 10.83 12.33
C VAL A 28 -2.22 12.07 12.61
N TRP A 29 -0.90 11.93 12.51
CA TRP A 29 0.01 12.97 12.96
C TRP A 29 -0.06 14.18 12.04
N ASP A 30 -0.73 15.24 12.51
CA ASP A 30 -0.87 16.54 11.83
C ASP A 30 0.45 17.22 11.46
N ASN A 31 1.57 16.73 11.99
CA ASN A 31 2.90 17.13 11.56
C ASN A 31 3.82 15.89 11.51
N PHE A 32 3.68 15.06 10.49
CA PHE A 32 4.70 14.04 10.20
C PHE A 32 6.11 14.66 10.05
N LEU A 33 6.21 15.90 9.55
CA LEU A 33 7.45 16.69 9.53
C LEU A 33 8.03 17.00 10.94
N LYS A 34 7.22 16.87 12.00
CA LYS A 34 7.61 16.98 13.41
C LYS A 34 7.56 15.65 14.17
N VAL A 35 7.30 14.50 13.50
CA VAL A 35 7.72 13.21 14.06
C VAL A 35 9.19 13.38 14.35
N ASN A 36 9.53 13.36 15.64
CA ASN A 36 10.85 13.64 16.18
C ASN A 36 11.89 13.10 15.19
N SER A 37 12.76 13.95 14.62
CA SER A 37 13.68 13.55 13.54
C SER A 37 14.41 12.24 13.88
N ILE A 38 14.62 12.01 15.17
CA ILE A 38 15.11 10.78 15.78
C ILE A 38 14.26 9.54 15.48
N LEU A 39 12.92 9.57 15.65
CA LEU A 39 12.04 8.43 15.38
C LEU A 39 12.01 8.11 13.88
N LYS A 40 11.97 9.14 13.03
CA LYS A 40 12.05 8.95 11.57
C LYS A 40 13.38 8.31 11.16
N ILE A 41 14.51 8.84 11.67
CA ILE A 41 15.85 8.28 11.43
C ILE A 41 15.94 6.85 11.97
N LYS A 42 15.36 6.57 13.14
CA LYS A 42 15.35 5.22 13.73
C LYS A 42 14.53 4.25 12.89
N ALA A 43 13.33 4.64 12.46
CA ALA A 43 12.48 3.84 11.59
C ALA A 43 13.19 3.55 10.27
N GLN A 44 13.81 4.56 9.67
CA GLN A 44 14.55 4.44 8.42
C GLN A 44 15.73 3.47 8.55
N ARG A 45 16.59 3.66 9.56
CA ARG A 45 17.73 2.78 9.82
C ARG A 45 17.27 1.35 10.09
N SER A 46 16.24 1.16 10.92
CA SER A 46 15.73 -0.17 11.24
C SER A 46 15.21 -0.91 10.00
N ALA A 47 14.48 -0.23 9.12
CA ALA A 47 13.99 -0.81 7.87
C ALA A 47 15.14 -1.11 6.90
N GLU A 48 16.09 -0.18 6.73
CA GLU A 48 17.30 -0.37 5.91
C GLU A 48 18.18 -1.52 6.42
N ASP A 49 18.32 -1.64 7.75
CA ASP A 49 19.12 -2.68 8.38
C ASP A 49 18.55 -4.07 8.13
N LYS A 50 17.22 -4.21 8.18
CA LYS A 50 16.50 -5.46 7.92
C LYS A 50 16.49 -5.82 6.43
N TRP A 51 16.07 -4.90 5.58
CA TRP A 51 15.75 -5.19 4.18
C TRP A 51 16.85 -4.85 3.18
N GLY A 52 17.82 -4.00 3.57
CA GLY A 52 18.92 -3.59 2.69
C GLY A 52 18.50 -2.59 1.62
N VAL A 53 17.30 -2.03 1.75
CA VAL A 53 16.75 -1.01 0.86
C VAL A 53 16.19 0.13 1.70
N LYS A 54 16.29 1.35 1.18
CA LYS A 54 15.73 2.52 1.85
C LYS A 54 14.21 2.51 1.77
N PRO A 55 13.49 2.68 2.89
CA PRO A 55 12.05 2.91 2.84
C PRO A 55 11.76 4.21 2.10
N MET A 56 10.55 4.31 1.56
CA MET A 56 10.07 5.54 0.95
C MET A 56 9.30 6.35 1.96
N ASP A 57 9.59 7.65 2.03
CA ASP A 57 8.84 8.59 2.84
C ASP A 57 7.58 9.05 2.08
N TRP A 58 6.72 8.12 1.65
CA TRP A 58 5.46 8.47 1.01
C TRP A 58 4.44 8.84 2.09
N TYR A 59 4.18 10.14 2.26
CA TYR A 59 3.17 10.64 3.17
C TYR A 59 2.19 11.54 2.43
N ILE A 60 0.98 11.64 2.98
CA ILE A 60 -0.07 12.45 2.42
C ILE A 60 -0.03 13.78 3.13
N TYR A 61 0.38 14.81 2.40
CA TYR A 61 0.55 16.16 2.96
C TYR A 61 -0.77 16.68 3.55
N ARG A 62 -0.70 17.11 4.82
CA ARG A 62 -1.74 17.90 5.48
C ARG A 62 -1.34 19.37 5.46
N SER A 63 -1.87 20.13 4.51
CA SER A 63 -1.95 21.59 4.58
C SER A 63 -3.43 21.98 4.64
N LYS A 64 -3.74 23.21 5.06
CA LYS A 64 -5.13 23.71 5.10
C LYS A 64 -5.87 23.52 3.77
N ASP A 65 -5.14 23.63 2.65
CA ASP A 65 -5.67 23.45 1.29
C ASP A 65 -5.74 21.98 0.82
N MET A 66 -5.18 21.05 1.60
CA MET A 66 -5.07 19.61 1.25
C MET A 66 -5.66 18.69 2.33
N GLU A 67 -6.35 19.26 3.35
CA GLU A 67 -6.91 18.51 4.48
C GLU A 67 -7.85 17.38 4.03
N ALA A 68 -8.62 17.61 2.96
CA ALA A 68 -9.52 16.63 2.38
C ALA A 68 -8.79 15.40 1.79
N TYR A 69 -7.57 15.55 1.29
CA TYR A 69 -6.75 14.40 0.84
C TYR A 69 -6.33 13.50 1.99
N SER A 70 -6.41 13.97 3.24
CA SER A 70 -6.10 13.12 4.39
C SER A 70 -7.14 12.02 4.64
N GLN A 71 -8.32 12.09 4.00
CA GLN A 71 -9.29 10.99 3.95
C GLN A 71 -8.70 9.70 3.33
N VAL A 72 -7.64 9.82 2.53
CA VAL A 72 -6.93 8.65 1.98
C VAL A 72 -6.39 7.74 3.09
N TYR A 73 -5.96 8.30 4.24
CA TYR A 73 -5.56 7.48 5.40
C TYR A 73 -6.73 6.64 5.93
N GLU A 74 -7.93 7.22 5.97
CA GLU A 74 -9.16 6.52 6.40
C GLU A 74 -9.55 5.43 5.40
N PHE A 75 -9.51 5.71 4.10
CA PHE A 75 -9.79 4.70 3.06
C PHE A 75 -8.82 3.54 3.14
N ILE A 76 -7.50 3.81 3.27
CA ILE A 76 -6.50 2.76 3.45
C ILE A 76 -6.81 1.93 4.70
N TYR A 77 -7.07 2.59 5.83
CA TYR A 77 -7.33 1.87 7.07
C TYR A 77 -8.57 0.98 6.95
N ASN A 78 -9.69 1.52 6.45
CA ASN A 78 -10.95 0.80 6.35
C ASN A 78 -10.85 -0.39 5.38
N SER A 79 -10.30 -0.20 4.18
CA SER A 79 -10.09 -1.30 3.22
C SER A 79 -9.13 -2.34 3.79
N ALA A 80 -8.06 -1.94 4.46
CA ALA A 80 -7.13 -2.88 5.09
C ALA A 80 -7.83 -3.81 6.11
N GLN A 81 -8.76 -3.26 6.91
CA GLN A 81 -9.55 -4.08 7.85
C GLN A 81 -10.47 -5.08 7.13
N ILE A 82 -11.15 -4.64 6.07
CA ILE A 82 -12.04 -5.50 5.27
C ILE A 82 -11.26 -6.67 4.66
N HIS A 83 -10.07 -6.38 4.13
CA HIS A 83 -9.22 -7.33 3.40
C HIS A 83 -8.22 -8.08 4.30
N LYS A 84 -8.24 -7.85 5.62
CA LYS A 84 -7.35 -8.50 6.60
C LYS A 84 -5.87 -8.35 6.25
N ILE A 85 -5.49 -7.19 5.71
CA ILE A 85 -4.11 -6.79 5.46
C ILE A 85 -3.72 -5.68 6.42
N SER A 86 -2.43 -5.50 6.70
CA SER A 86 -2.02 -4.37 7.55
C SER A 86 -2.21 -3.05 6.79
N PRO A 87 -2.72 -1.98 7.46
CA PRO A 87 -2.87 -0.68 6.81
C PRO A 87 -1.53 -0.09 6.38
N GLU A 88 -0.44 -0.37 7.11
CA GLU A 88 0.92 0.02 6.71
C GLU A 88 1.35 -0.63 5.40
N PHE A 89 1.07 -1.93 5.22
CA PHE A 89 1.39 -2.62 3.98
C PHE A 89 0.54 -2.12 2.82
N LEU A 90 -0.77 -1.97 3.01
CA LEU A 90 -1.63 -1.42 1.97
C LEU A 90 -1.18 0.00 1.58
N HIS A 91 -0.85 0.85 2.56
CA HIS A 91 -0.33 2.20 2.32
C HIS A 91 0.96 2.17 1.48
N ALA A 92 1.91 1.29 1.84
CA ALA A 92 3.17 1.16 1.12
C ALA A 92 2.95 0.69 -0.33
N VAL A 93 1.99 -0.21 -0.57
CA VAL A 93 1.64 -0.68 -1.91
C VAL A 93 0.98 0.43 -2.73
N VAL A 94 -0.15 0.99 -2.27
CA VAL A 94 -0.91 1.98 -3.07
C VAL A 94 -0.06 3.20 -3.41
N MET A 95 0.77 3.67 -2.48
CA MET A 95 1.67 4.79 -2.75
C MET A 95 2.78 4.37 -3.71
N GLY A 96 3.34 3.18 -3.55
CA GLY A 96 4.41 2.69 -4.40
C GLY A 96 4.02 2.41 -5.84
N GLU A 97 2.75 2.05 -6.08
CA GLU A 97 2.22 1.87 -7.44
C GLU A 97 1.92 3.19 -8.17
N GLY A 98 2.02 4.34 -7.47
CA GLY A 98 1.98 5.65 -8.12
C GLY A 98 0.91 6.60 -7.60
N LEU A 99 0.09 6.20 -6.62
CA LEU A 99 -0.91 7.12 -6.03
C LEU A 99 -0.26 8.37 -5.46
N HIS A 100 0.98 8.28 -4.96
CA HIS A 100 1.74 9.44 -4.51
C HIS A 100 1.98 10.47 -5.62
N LEU A 101 2.25 10.03 -6.85
CA LEU A 101 2.46 10.91 -8.01
C LEU A 101 1.16 11.63 -8.38
N PHE A 102 0.04 10.92 -8.34
CA PHE A 102 -1.28 11.50 -8.58
C PHE A 102 -1.60 12.58 -7.53
N LEU A 103 -1.36 12.29 -6.25
CA LEU A 103 -1.53 13.25 -5.17
C LEU A 103 -0.59 14.46 -5.30
N GLU A 104 0.65 14.26 -5.74
CA GLU A 104 1.62 15.33 -5.98
C GLU A 104 1.23 16.23 -7.15
N ASP A 105 0.66 15.67 -8.22
CA ASP A 105 0.15 16.45 -9.36
C ASP A 105 -1.02 17.34 -8.93
N LEU A 106 -2.02 16.77 -8.24
CA LEU A 106 -3.14 17.53 -7.69
C LEU A 106 -2.67 18.66 -6.76
N ARG A 107 -1.69 18.37 -5.90
CA ARG A 107 -1.07 19.37 -5.03
C ARG A 107 -0.39 20.50 -5.80
N SER A 108 0.42 20.13 -6.80
CA SER A 108 1.21 21.09 -7.59
C SER A 108 0.30 22.01 -8.41
N ASN A 109 -0.83 21.48 -8.87
CA ASN A 109 -1.85 22.20 -9.61
C ASN A 109 -2.88 22.93 -8.72
N LYS A 110 -2.77 22.79 -7.39
CA LYS A 110 -3.74 23.33 -6.40
C LYS A 110 -5.17 22.88 -6.67
N THR A 111 -5.34 21.68 -7.21
CA THR A 111 -6.64 21.08 -7.46
C THR A 111 -7.26 20.70 -6.10
N PRO A 112 -8.49 21.12 -5.78
CA PRO A 112 -9.16 20.68 -4.56
C PRO A 112 -9.47 19.19 -4.64
N TYR A 113 -9.57 18.54 -3.49
CA TYR A 113 -10.06 17.17 -3.42
C TYR A 113 -11.46 17.07 -4.02
N ASP A 114 -11.64 16.11 -4.92
CA ASP A 114 -12.92 15.74 -5.49
C ASP A 114 -13.11 14.22 -5.33
N SER A 115 -14.19 13.80 -4.67
CA SER A 115 -14.55 12.38 -4.54
C SER A 115 -14.83 11.72 -5.89
N MET A 116 -15.02 12.53 -6.95
CA MET A 116 -15.21 12.10 -8.34
C MET A 116 -13.90 12.10 -9.15
N SER A 117 -12.75 12.36 -8.51
CA SER A 117 -11.45 12.34 -9.18
C SER A 117 -11.24 11.02 -9.92
N ILE A 118 -10.87 11.11 -11.20
CA ILE A 118 -10.63 9.93 -12.03
C ILE A 118 -9.15 9.54 -11.90
N ILE A 119 -8.92 8.33 -11.40
CA ILE A 119 -7.62 7.72 -11.24
C ILE A 119 -7.43 6.70 -12.36
N ASP A 120 -6.30 6.80 -13.06
CA ASP A 120 -5.85 5.79 -14.01
C ASP A 120 -5.32 4.56 -13.26
N ALA A 121 -6.03 3.43 -13.33
CA ALA A 121 -5.66 2.23 -12.59
C ALA A 121 -4.32 1.62 -13.03
N TYR A 122 -4.00 1.73 -14.33
CA TYR A 122 -2.73 1.27 -14.89
C TYR A 122 -1.57 2.18 -14.44
N ALA A 123 -1.76 3.50 -14.51
CA ALA A 123 -0.67 4.44 -14.26
C ALA A 123 -0.38 4.69 -12.77
N PHE A 124 -1.39 4.57 -11.89
CA PHE A 124 -1.28 5.03 -10.50
C PHE A 124 -1.62 4.00 -9.43
N LEU A 125 -2.20 2.86 -9.80
CA LEU A 125 -2.65 1.85 -8.83
C LEU A 125 -2.00 0.48 -9.03
N GLY A 126 -1.30 0.24 -10.15
CA GLY A 126 -0.73 -1.08 -10.48
C GLY A 126 -1.80 -2.14 -10.75
N ALA A 127 -3.04 -1.71 -11.00
CA ALA A 127 -4.21 -2.55 -11.21
C ALA A 127 -4.47 -2.71 -12.72
N ASP A 128 -3.49 -3.31 -13.40
CA ASP A 128 -3.38 -3.31 -14.86
C ASP A 128 -4.51 -4.09 -15.55
N GLU A 129 -5.06 -5.09 -14.87
CA GLU A 129 -6.06 -6.03 -15.41
C GLU A 129 -7.42 -5.88 -14.71
N ILE A 130 -7.64 -4.82 -13.92
CA ILE A 130 -8.86 -4.67 -13.12
C ILE A 130 -10.13 -4.65 -13.98
N GLY A 131 -10.05 -4.15 -15.22
CA GLY A 131 -11.19 -4.12 -16.13
C GLY A 131 -11.69 -5.51 -16.51
N ASP A 132 -10.79 -6.50 -16.60
CA ASP A 132 -11.14 -7.91 -16.82
C ASP A 132 -11.48 -8.63 -15.49
N ASN A 133 -10.86 -8.22 -14.38
CA ASN A 133 -10.94 -8.94 -13.11
C ASN A 133 -12.11 -8.52 -12.21
N ILE A 134 -12.71 -7.34 -12.41
CA ILE A 134 -13.67 -6.76 -11.48
C ILE A 134 -14.89 -7.66 -11.21
N ASP A 135 -15.46 -8.28 -12.23
CA ASP A 135 -16.61 -9.16 -12.06
C ASP A 135 -16.27 -10.42 -11.26
N SER A 136 -15.05 -10.93 -11.42
CA SER A 136 -14.55 -12.06 -10.64
C SER A 136 -14.32 -11.66 -9.17
N LEU A 137 -13.74 -10.49 -8.91
CA LEU A 137 -13.55 -9.98 -7.55
C LEU A 137 -14.90 -9.81 -6.83
N ILE A 138 -15.90 -9.24 -7.51
CA ILE A 138 -17.26 -9.09 -6.97
C ILE A 138 -17.88 -10.46 -6.69
N LYS A 139 -17.85 -11.36 -7.67
CA LYS A 139 -18.44 -12.70 -7.56
C LYS A 139 -17.86 -13.50 -6.39
N ASN A 140 -16.55 -13.37 -6.16
CA ASN A 140 -15.85 -14.08 -5.10
C ASN A 140 -15.88 -13.34 -3.75
N GLY A 141 -16.57 -12.18 -3.67
CA GLY A 141 -16.74 -11.43 -2.44
C GLY A 141 -15.49 -10.65 -2.00
N TYR A 142 -14.53 -10.43 -2.90
CA TYR A 142 -13.34 -9.60 -2.62
C TYR A 142 -13.61 -8.12 -2.76
N ILE A 143 -14.69 -7.68 -3.41
CA ILE A 143 -15.05 -6.25 -3.48
C ILE A 143 -16.57 -6.12 -3.49
N SER A 144 -17.09 -5.09 -2.81
CA SER A 144 -18.52 -4.82 -2.77
C SER A 144 -19.05 -4.41 -4.15
N THR A 145 -20.28 -4.84 -4.48
CA THR A 145 -20.98 -4.44 -5.72
C THR A 145 -21.13 -2.93 -5.87
N ASN A 146 -21.12 -2.19 -4.77
CA ASN A 146 -21.28 -0.73 -4.76
C ASN A 146 -20.14 0.00 -5.46
N HIS A 147 -18.97 -0.62 -5.61
CA HIS A 147 -17.83 -0.03 -6.30
C HIS A 147 -17.90 -0.18 -7.83
N LYS A 148 -18.73 -1.11 -8.34
CA LYS A 148 -18.73 -1.46 -9.77
C LYS A 148 -19.03 -0.26 -10.68
N SER A 149 -19.96 0.61 -10.29
CA SER A 149 -20.33 1.79 -11.10
C SER A 149 -19.20 2.82 -11.20
N ASN A 150 -18.22 2.77 -10.31
CA ASN A 150 -17.09 3.68 -10.26
C ASN A 150 -15.87 3.15 -11.02
N ILE A 151 -15.97 2.00 -11.68
CA ILE A 151 -14.88 1.33 -12.40
C ILE A 151 -15.30 1.22 -13.86
N VAL A 152 -14.65 1.99 -14.73
CA VAL A 152 -14.94 2.04 -16.17
C VAL A 152 -13.79 1.36 -16.92
N PRO A 153 -13.99 0.14 -17.47
CA PRO A 153 -12.94 -0.57 -18.20
C PRO A 153 -12.40 0.23 -19.38
N LYS A 154 -11.10 0.10 -19.62
CA LYS A 154 -10.42 0.71 -20.76
C LYS A 154 -9.30 -0.20 -21.26
N LYS A 155 -9.02 -0.13 -22.56
CA LYS A 155 -7.89 -0.85 -23.17
C LYS A 155 -6.63 -0.01 -23.09
N VAL A 156 -5.53 -0.62 -22.65
CA VAL A 156 -4.20 0.00 -22.56
C VAL A 156 -3.20 -0.91 -23.26
N LEU A 157 -2.25 -0.32 -23.99
CA LEU A 157 -1.11 -1.04 -24.55
C LEU A 157 0.03 -0.99 -23.53
N ASN A 158 0.49 -2.14 -23.06
CA ASN A 158 1.59 -2.20 -22.09
C ASN A 158 2.96 -2.08 -22.79
N GLU A 159 4.04 -2.07 -21.99
CA GLU A 159 5.43 -1.99 -22.44
C GLU A 159 5.91 -3.20 -23.26
N LEU A 160 5.10 -4.26 -23.35
CA LEU A 160 5.33 -5.45 -24.16
C LEU A 160 4.50 -5.46 -25.45
N ASN A 161 3.81 -4.36 -25.78
CA ASN A 161 2.85 -4.25 -26.89
C ASN A 161 1.65 -5.21 -26.78
N GLU A 162 1.27 -5.59 -25.56
CA GLU A 162 0.07 -6.37 -25.30
C GLU A 162 -1.09 -5.45 -24.92
N ILE A 163 -2.28 -5.76 -25.41
CA ILE A 163 -3.50 -5.05 -25.00
C ILE A 163 -3.99 -5.65 -23.68
N LYS A 164 -4.02 -4.83 -22.64
CA LYS A 164 -4.61 -5.15 -21.32
C LYS A 164 -5.91 -4.37 -21.12
N THR A 165 -6.86 -4.94 -20.38
CA THR A 165 -8.07 -4.23 -19.97
C THR A 165 -7.90 -3.71 -18.53
N SER A 166 -7.43 -2.48 -18.41
CA SER A 166 -7.39 -1.76 -17.14
C SER A 166 -8.72 -1.00 -16.93
N ALA A 167 -8.74 0.03 -16.07
CA ALA A 167 -9.90 0.89 -15.87
C ALA A 167 -9.52 2.35 -15.56
N TYR A 168 -10.49 3.23 -15.75
CA TYR A 168 -10.58 4.49 -15.02
C TYR A 168 -11.40 4.25 -13.76
N ILE A 169 -10.89 4.69 -12.62
CA ILE A 169 -11.54 4.51 -11.32
C ILE A 169 -11.92 5.87 -10.76
N GLN A 170 -13.16 6.00 -10.34
CA GLN A 170 -13.69 7.22 -9.75
C GLN A 170 -13.54 7.17 -8.21
N GLY A 171 -12.79 8.14 -7.68
CA GLY A 171 -12.60 8.35 -6.25
C GLY A 171 -11.50 7.50 -5.62
N PHE A 172 -10.83 8.07 -4.62
CA PHE A 172 -9.75 7.41 -3.89
C PHE A 172 -10.22 6.16 -3.14
N GLU A 173 -11.40 6.21 -2.53
CA GLU A 173 -12.00 5.07 -1.82
C GLU A 173 -12.08 3.83 -2.72
N THR A 174 -12.67 3.97 -3.92
CA THR A 174 -12.77 2.86 -4.87
C THR A 174 -11.40 2.40 -5.36
N GLY A 175 -10.47 3.32 -5.63
CA GLY A 175 -9.12 2.97 -6.08
C GLY A 175 -8.36 2.15 -5.05
N ILE A 176 -8.44 2.53 -3.78
CA ILE A 176 -7.79 1.84 -2.66
C ILE A 176 -8.45 0.49 -2.38
N GLU A 177 -9.78 0.43 -2.41
CA GLU A 177 -10.53 -0.81 -2.25
C GLU A 177 -10.16 -1.82 -3.35
N VAL A 178 -10.03 -1.38 -4.60
CA VAL A 178 -9.58 -2.24 -5.71
C VAL A 178 -8.20 -2.85 -5.43
N VAL A 179 -7.22 -2.04 -5.04
CA VAL A 179 -5.86 -2.55 -4.75
C VAL A 179 -5.89 -3.53 -3.57
N ALA A 180 -6.64 -3.21 -2.52
CA ALA A 180 -6.78 -4.07 -1.35
C ALA A 180 -7.47 -5.41 -1.69
N ALA A 181 -8.51 -5.38 -2.51
CA ALA A 181 -9.22 -6.55 -3.02
C ALA A 181 -8.32 -7.46 -3.87
N GLU A 182 -7.55 -6.87 -4.79
CA GLU A 182 -6.59 -7.64 -5.60
C GLU A 182 -5.50 -8.26 -4.73
N LEU A 183 -4.90 -7.51 -3.79
CA LEU A 183 -3.91 -8.05 -2.85
C LEU A 183 -4.49 -9.22 -2.03
N HIS A 184 -5.73 -9.09 -1.53
CA HIS A 184 -6.40 -10.18 -0.80
C HIS A 184 -6.55 -11.42 -1.68
N GLN A 185 -7.04 -11.26 -2.91
CA GLN A 185 -7.17 -12.37 -3.85
C GLN A 185 -5.81 -13.04 -4.14
N ARG A 186 -4.75 -12.25 -4.34
CA ARG A 186 -3.40 -12.80 -4.57
C ARG A 186 -2.85 -13.53 -3.35
N CYS A 187 -3.11 -13.03 -2.14
CA CYS A 187 -2.77 -13.70 -0.88
C CYS A 187 -3.46 -15.07 -0.76
N ASP A 188 -4.77 -15.13 -1.02
CA ASP A 188 -5.51 -16.39 -1.00
C ASP A 188 -5.00 -17.37 -2.06
N TRP A 189 -4.75 -16.87 -3.27
CA TRP A 189 -4.24 -17.68 -4.37
C TRP A 189 -2.88 -18.29 -4.03
N ILE A 190 -1.92 -17.49 -3.53
CA ILE A 190 -0.57 -17.99 -3.25
C ILE A 190 -0.55 -18.95 -2.06
N LYS A 191 -1.39 -18.73 -1.05
CA LYS A 191 -1.59 -19.68 0.06
C LYS A 191 -2.12 -21.02 -0.45
N LYS A 192 -3.13 -20.98 -1.32
CA LYS A 192 -3.66 -22.20 -1.96
C LYS A 192 -2.59 -22.90 -2.80
N TYR A 193 -1.84 -22.15 -3.61
CA TYR A 193 -0.75 -22.70 -4.42
C TYR A 193 0.31 -23.42 -3.56
N ILE A 194 0.75 -22.80 -2.46
CA ILE A 194 1.72 -23.38 -1.52
C ILE A 194 1.19 -24.68 -0.91
N SER A 195 -0.08 -24.67 -0.48
CA SER A 195 -0.74 -25.86 0.08
C SER A 195 -0.85 -26.99 -0.93
N ASP A 196 -1.39 -26.73 -2.12
CA ASP A 196 -1.62 -27.73 -3.17
C ASP A 196 -0.29 -28.35 -3.66
N ASN A 197 0.79 -27.58 -3.67
CA ASN A 197 2.12 -28.02 -4.12
C ASN A 197 3.03 -28.48 -2.97
N LYS A 198 2.53 -28.54 -1.73
CA LYS A 198 3.27 -28.99 -0.53
C LYS A 198 4.60 -28.24 -0.33
N ILE A 199 4.62 -26.94 -0.62
CA ILE A 199 5.82 -26.11 -0.47
C ILE A 199 5.99 -25.76 1.02
N THR A 200 7.19 -25.96 1.56
CA THR A 200 7.50 -25.61 2.95
C THR A 200 7.82 -24.12 3.08
N VAL A 201 6.86 -23.34 3.54
CA VAL A 201 6.99 -21.90 3.83
C VAL A 201 6.31 -21.63 5.18
N ASP A 202 6.92 -20.81 6.02
CA ASP A 202 6.27 -20.33 7.23
C ASP A 202 5.27 -19.22 6.88
N LEU A 203 3.99 -19.60 6.80
CA LEU A 203 2.88 -18.67 6.56
C LEU A 203 2.37 -18.01 7.85
N MET A 204 2.99 -18.25 9.01
CA MET A 204 2.64 -17.53 10.25
C MET A 204 3.40 -16.21 10.35
N ASP A 205 4.50 -16.06 9.61
CA ASP A 205 5.23 -14.81 9.48
C ASP A 205 4.50 -13.84 8.53
N SER A 206 4.06 -12.70 9.06
CA SER A 206 3.36 -11.67 8.29
C SER A 206 4.22 -11.11 7.16
N ASP A 207 5.54 -11.00 7.36
CA ASP A 207 6.42 -10.45 6.33
C ASP A 207 6.54 -11.39 5.13
N THR A 208 6.55 -12.69 5.39
CA THR A 208 6.53 -13.72 4.35
C THR A 208 5.25 -13.66 3.53
N ILE A 209 4.09 -13.52 4.20
CA ILE A 209 2.81 -13.35 3.50
C ILE A 209 2.80 -12.06 2.69
N ASP A 210 3.19 -10.93 3.27
CA ASP A 210 3.20 -9.63 2.59
C ASP A 210 4.15 -9.66 1.39
N TYR A 211 5.33 -10.27 1.53
CA TYR A 211 6.28 -10.47 0.43
C TYR A 211 5.62 -11.23 -0.72
N LEU A 212 5.07 -12.42 -0.43
CA LEU A 212 4.50 -13.30 -1.45
C LEU A 212 3.26 -12.69 -2.10
N THR A 213 2.44 -12.00 -1.30
CA THR A 213 1.24 -11.31 -1.78
C THR A 213 1.60 -10.23 -2.79
N TYR A 214 2.50 -9.31 -2.45
CA TYR A 214 2.88 -8.23 -3.36
C TYR A 214 3.71 -8.74 -4.55
N ALA A 215 4.59 -9.72 -4.34
CA ALA A 215 5.33 -10.34 -5.45
C ALA A 215 4.36 -10.96 -6.47
N THR A 216 3.30 -11.63 -6.00
CA THR A 216 2.25 -12.23 -6.85
C THR A 216 1.37 -11.16 -7.52
N TYR A 217 1.08 -10.08 -6.81
CA TYR A 217 0.36 -8.91 -7.34
C TYR A 217 1.12 -8.26 -8.50
N ASN A 218 2.43 -8.02 -8.32
CA ASN A 218 3.26 -7.40 -9.34
C ASN A 218 3.63 -8.39 -10.46
N SER A 219 3.84 -9.68 -10.14
CA SER A 219 4.10 -10.73 -11.13
C SER A 219 3.82 -12.13 -10.56
N MET A 220 2.78 -12.79 -11.10
CA MET A 220 2.38 -14.14 -10.69
C MET A 220 3.54 -15.15 -10.75
N SER A 221 4.35 -15.11 -11.82
CA SER A 221 5.49 -16.03 -11.98
C SER A 221 6.57 -15.82 -10.93
N VAL A 222 6.90 -14.56 -10.61
CA VAL A 222 7.88 -14.25 -9.56
C VAL A 222 7.34 -14.59 -8.18
N GLY A 223 6.06 -14.37 -7.90
CA GLY A 223 5.42 -14.81 -6.65
C GLY A 223 5.53 -16.32 -6.43
N VAL A 224 5.26 -17.11 -7.49
CA VAL A 224 5.41 -18.57 -7.48
C VAL A 224 6.87 -19.00 -7.29
N GLU A 225 7.80 -18.36 -7.98
CA GLU A 225 9.23 -18.66 -7.83
C GLU A 225 9.72 -18.33 -6.41
N ALA A 226 9.30 -17.19 -5.87
CA ALA A 226 9.61 -16.77 -4.51
C ALA A 226 9.05 -17.76 -3.48
N ALA A 227 7.83 -18.27 -3.64
CA ALA A 227 7.27 -19.28 -2.74
C ALA A 227 8.16 -20.52 -2.64
N LYS A 228 8.78 -20.96 -3.74
CA LYS A 228 9.66 -22.13 -3.76
C LYS A 228 11.01 -21.89 -3.07
N ASN A 229 11.43 -20.64 -2.90
CA ASN A 229 12.73 -20.28 -2.33
C ASN A 229 12.66 -18.96 -1.53
N ILE A 230 11.71 -18.87 -0.61
CA ILE A 230 11.37 -17.59 0.04
C ILE A 230 12.54 -17.02 0.85
N THR A 231 13.33 -17.90 1.48
CA THR A 231 14.54 -17.53 2.24
C THR A 231 15.61 -16.90 1.36
N HIS A 232 15.63 -17.15 0.05
CA HIS A 232 16.53 -16.41 -0.88
C HIS A 232 15.96 -15.04 -1.21
N TYR A 233 14.67 -14.97 -1.54
CA TYR A 233 14.01 -13.76 -1.99
C TYR A 233 13.93 -12.69 -0.89
N MET A 234 13.66 -13.09 0.36
CA MET A 234 13.55 -12.18 1.51
C MET A 234 14.89 -11.80 2.15
N ARG A 235 16.03 -12.29 1.65
CA ARG A 235 17.34 -11.84 2.17
C ARG A 235 17.48 -10.35 1.97
N LYS A 236 18.19 -9.71 2.91
CA LYS A 236 18.67 -8.34 2.79
C LYS A 236 19.23 -8.09 1.39
N PHE A 237 18.76 -7.04 0.72
CA PHE A 237 19.26 -6.67 -0.59
C PHE A 237 20.73 -6.25 -0.48
N GLN A 238 21.57 -6.79 -1.36
CA GLN A 238 22.98 -6.45 -1.49
C GLN A 238 23.20 -5.95 -2.91
N GLY A 239 23.22 -4.63 -3.09
CA GLY A 239 23.36 -4.01 -4.40
C GLY A 239 23.10 -2.52 -4.35
N THR A 240 23.35 -1.84 -5.48
CA THR A 240 22.94 -0.46 -5.64
C THR A 240 21.43 -0.37 -5.82
N GLU A 241 20.85 0.70 -5.29
CA GLU A 241 19.44 1.01 -5.50
C GLU A 241 19.12 0.99 -6.99
N ARG A 242 18.06 0.27 -7.37
CA ARG A 242 17.64 0.15 -8.76
C ARG A 242 16.52 1.14 -9.03
N THR A 243 16.60 1.82 -10.16
CA THR A 243 15.53 2.66 -10.69
C THR A 243 14.60 1.88 -11.63
N ASP A 244 14.93 0.62 -11.94
CA ASP A 244 14.08 -0.23 -12.77
C ASP A 244 12.89 -0.74 -11.93
N GLN A 245 11.67 -0.51 -12.42
CA GLN A 245 10.44 -1.02 -11.81
C GLN A 245 10.19 -2.50 -12.16
N ARG A 246 11.06 -3.14 -12.96
CA ARG A 246 10.88 -4.52 -13.42
C ARG A 246 11.46 -5.54 -12.43
N ASN A 247 12.30 -5.10 -11.51
CA ASN A 247 12.86 -5.93 -10.46
C ASN A 247 11.85 -6.11 -9.31
N VAL A 248 10.93 -7.04 -9.53
CA VAL A 248 9.86 -7.40 -8.58
C VAL A 248 10.43 -7.63 -7.18
N ARG A 249 11.53 -8.38 -7.03
CA ARG A 249 12.16 -8.63 -5.72
C ARG A 249 12.55 -7.33 -5.02
N PHE A 250 13.29 -6.45 -5.71
CA PHE A 250 13.70 -5.16 -5.13
C PHE A 250 12.47 -4.32 -4.75
N ASN A 251 11.47 -4.25 -5.64
CA ASN A 251 10.23 -3.53 -5.37
C ASN A 251 9.49 -4.06 -4.15
N THR A 252 9.33 -5.39 -4.03
CA THR A 252 8.70 -6.02 -2.87
C THR A 252 9.43 -5.68 -1.58
N LEU A 253 10.76 -5.83 -1.55
CA LEU A 253 11.56 -5.45 -0.37
C LEU A 253 11.39 -3.96 -0.02
N LYS A 254 11.24 -3.10 -1.02
CA LYS A 254 10.99 -1.66 -0.82
C LYS A 254 9.62 -1.39 -0.19
N ARG A 255 8.57 -2.13 -0.57
CA ARG A 255 7.24 -2.04 0.06
C ARG A 255 7.28 -2.54 1.50
N LEU A 256 7.98 -3.64 1.77
CA LEU A 256 8.16 -4.16 3.13
C LEU A 256 8.95 -3.19 4.02
N ALA A 257 10.05 -2.63 3.52
CA ALA A 257 10.81 -1.61 4.25
C ALA A 257 9.94 -0.39 4.58
N THR A 258 9.13 0.05 3.62
CA THR A 258 8.22 1.20 3.79
C THR A 258 7.09 0.89 4.77
N SER A 259 6.52 -0.31 4.72
CA SER A 259 5.54 -0.81 5.68
C SER A 259 6.11 -0.85 7.11
N ASP A 260 7.28 -1.45 7.30
CA ASP A 260 7.96 -1.48 8.60
C ASP A 260 8.26 -0.08 9.12
N TRP A 261 8.66 0.82 8.23
CA TRP A 261 8.85 2.23 8.58
C TRP A 261 7.55 2.88 9.09
N TYR A 262 6.41 2.66 8.43
CA TYR A 262 5.11 3.15 8.91
C TYR A 262 4.73 2.55 10.27
N LYS A 263 5.00 1.24 10.48
CA LYS A 263 4.73 0.54 11.75
C LYS A 263 5.54 1.16 12.89
N ILE A 264 6.85 1.39 12.68
CA ILE A 264 7.73 2.00 13.68
C ILE A 264 7.37 3.47 13.93
N ALA A 265 7.00 4.19 12.88
CA ALA A 265 6.54 5.57 12.96
C ALA A 265 5.14 5.70 13.57
N LYS A 266 4.40 4.58 13.72
CA LYS A 266 3.03 4.52 14.24
C LYS A 266 2.07 5.42 13.46
N VAL A 267 2.09 5.29 12.13
CA VAL A 267 1.19 6.05 11.25
C VAL A 267 -0.27 5.70 11.52
N TYR A 268 -0.57 4.42 11.73
CA TYR A 268 -1.90 3.94 12.10
C TYR A 268 -1.87 3.45 13.55
N ASN A 269 -1.94 4.38 14.50
CA ASN A 269 -2.04 4.03 15.92
C ASN A 269 -3.52 3.95 16.31
N VAL A 270 -3.98 2.72 16.59
CA VAL A 270 -5.35 2.40 17.04
C VAL A 270 -5.36 2.17 18.55
#